data_AF-A0A3N5ICW3-F1
#
_entry.id   AF-A0A3N5ICW3-F1
#
_cell.length_a   1.000
_cell.length_b   1.000
_cell.length_c   1.000
_cell.angle_alpha   90.00
_cell.angle_beta   90.00
_cell.angle_gamma   90.00
#
_symmetry.space_group_name_H-M   'P 1'
#
loop_
_entity.id
_entity.type
_entity.pdbx_description
1 polymer ?
#
loop_
_entity_poly.entity_id
_entity_poly.type
_entity_poly.pdbx_seq_one_letter_code
_entity_poly.pdbx_strand_id
1 'polypeptide(L)'
;VLKEAGTYAGSAAVDVLQYLVDGGNALHRAIGLATANALVAFPDDKTEDREATTYFDLKPGEKVAMVGLFAPLVGRIRATGAILTIIEKNPDRLEILSPNDKRQALKECDVAIVTATTLLNNTFEETINLLGSPRVVAVMGPSTPLAPDIFSGTPGTHLGGAVVADSARVLQIISEGGGTPALRPHLRFVNLTIYR
;
A
#
# COMPACT_ATOMS: atom_id res chain seq x y z
N VAL A 1 5.95 -13.33 -17.97
CA VAL A 1 6.45 -14.60 -17.41
C VAL A 1 7.90 -14.39 -16.98
N LEU A 2 8.27 -14.79 -15.77
CA LEU A 2 9.66 -14.73 -15.27
C LEU A 2 10.39 -16.00 -15.72
N LYS A 3 11.60 -15.88 -16.29
CA LYS A 3 12.36 -17.03 -16.79
C LYS A 3 13.03 -17.81 -15.66
N GLU A 4 13.25 -17.13 -14.55
CA GLU A 4 13.95 -17.58 -13.35
C GLU A 4 12.97 -18.17 -12.32
N ALA A 5 11.68 -18.29 -12.66
CA ALA A 5 10.70 -18.91 -11.79
C ALA A 5 11.13 -20.34 -11.41
N GLY A 6 11.12 -20.64 -10.11
CA GLY A 6 11.62 -21.90 -9.56
C GLY A 6 13.07 -21.88 -9.07
N THR A 7 13.84 -20.81 -9.32
CA THR A 7 15.24 -20.71 -8.87
C THR A 7 15.46 -19.75 -7.69
N TYR A 8 14.44 -18.97 -7.31
CA TYR A 8 14.55 -17.99 -6.23
C TYR A 8 14.67 -18.60 -4.82
N ALA A 9 14.15 -19.81 -4.63
CA ALA A 9 14.23 -20.49 -3.34
C ALA A 9 15.69 -20.90 -3.05
N GLY A 10 16.19 -20.55 -1.87
CA GLY A 10 17.58 -20.79 -1.47
C GLY A 10 18.56 -19.67 -1.84
N SER A 11 18.13 -18.67 -2.61
CA SER A 11 18.94 -17.47 -2.87
C SER A 11 19.13 -16.63 -1.60
N ALA A 12 20.26 -15.93 -1.50
CA ALA A 12 20.48 -15.00 -0.41
C ALA A 12 19.50 -13.82 -0.52
N ALA A 13 18.89 -13.43 0.60
CA ALA A 13 17.89 -12.35 0.61
C ALA A 13 18.44 -11.03 0.06
N VAL A 14 19.73 -10.74 0.30
CA VAL A 14 20.43 -9.54 -0.21
C VAL A 14 20.46 -9.47 -1.74
N ASP A 15 20.57 -10.61 -2.42
CA ASP A 15 20.58 -10.69 -3.88
C ASP A 15 19.17 -10.45 -4.44
N VAL A 16 18.17 -11.05 -3.79
CA VAL A 16 16.76 -10.90 -4.20
C VAL A 16 16.27 -9.46 -3.94
N LEU A 17 16.76 -8.81 -2.88
CA LEU A 17 16.46 -7.40 -2.59
C LEU A 17 16.92 -6.44 -3.70
N GLN A 18 17.95 -6.78 -4.48
CA GLN A 18 18.39 -5.95 -5.60
C GLN A 18 17.27 -5.71 -6.62
N TYR A 19 16.30 -6.63 -6.73
CA TYR A 19 15.15 -6.45 -7.62
C TYR A 19 14.24 -5.27 -7.26
N LEU A 20 14.34 -4.70 -6.05
CA LEU A 20 13.65 -3.46 -5.72
C LEU A 20 14.11 -2.29 -6.59
N VAL A 21 15.40 -2.23 -6.89
CA VAL A 21 16.05 -1.13 -7.63
C VAL A 21 16.26 -1.52 -9.09
N ASP A 22 16.85 -2.69 -9.31
CA ASP A 22 17.30 -3.14 -10.63
C ASP A 22 16.25 -3.99 -11.36
N GLY A 23 15.11 -4.25 -10.72
CA GLY A 23 14.04 -5.06 -11.28
C GLY A 23 13.46 -4.46 -12.56
N GLY A 24 13.78 -5.07 -13.70
CA GLY A 24 13.36 -4.59 -15.03
C GLY A 24 11.85 -4.61 -15.30
N ASN A 25 11.04 -5.21 -14.42
CA ASN A 25 9.58 -5.21 -14.54
C ASN A 25 8.89 -5.32 -13.16
N ALA A 26 7.56 -5.18 -13.14
CA ALA A 26 6.76 -5.19 -11.92
C ALA A 26 6.80 -6.54 -11.16
N LEU A 27 6.99 -7.67 -11.86
CA LEU A 27 7.08 -8.98 -11.21
C LEU A 27 8.40 -9.13 -10.45
N HIS A 28 9.53 -8.68 -11.01
CA HIS A 28 10.80 -8.64 -10.29
C HIS A 28 10.71 -7.77 -9.04
N ARG A 29 10.17 -6.55 -9.17
CA ARG A 29 9.97 -5.66 -8.01
C ARG A 29 9.02 -6.26 -6.98
N ALA A 30 8.01 -7.02 -7.40
CA ALA A 30 7.14 -7.74 -6.48
C ALA A 30 7.89 -8.79 -5.67
N ILE A 31 8.82 -9.52 -6.27
CA ILE A 31 9.68 -10.48 -5.57
C ILE A 31 10.62 -9.75 -4.58
N GLY A 32 11.25 -8.66 -5.02
CA GLY A 32 12.11 -7.85 -4.16
C GLY A 32 11.35 -7.26 -2.96
N LEU A 33 10.15 -6.74 -3.19
CA LEU A 33 9.29 -6.17 -2.14
C LEU A 33 8.73 -7.25 -1.20
N ALA A 34 8.36 -8.42 -1.73
CA ALA A 34 7.96 -9.55 -0.90
C ALA A 34 9.11 -10.00 0.01
N THR A 35 10.34 -10.01 -0.51
CA THR A 35 11.55 -10.32 0.28
C THR A 35 11.78 -9.26 1.36
N ALA A 36 11.68 -7.98 1.03
CA ALA A 36 11.80 -6.89 2.00
C ALA A 36 10.76 -7.03 3.12
N ASN A 37 9.49 -7.23 2.77
CA ASN A 37 8.41 -7.40 3.75
C ASN A 37 8.61 -8.63 4.65
N ALA A 38 9.18 -9.72 4.11
CA ALA A 38 9.51 -10.91 4.89
C ALA A 38 10.66 -10.68 5.89
N LEU A 39 11.55 -9.72 5.63
CA LEU A 39 12.67 -9.37 6.52
C LEU A 39 12.28 -8.34 7.59
N VAL A 40 11.18 -7.61 7.41
CA VAL A 40 10.70 -6.65 8.41
C VAL A 40 10.29 -7.43 9.66
N ALA A 41 11.06 -7.28 10.73
CA ALA A 41 10.74 -7.83 12.03
C ALA A 41 9.51 -7.10 12.60
N PHE A 42 8.42 -7.83 12.80
CA PHE A 42 7.21 -7.29 13.40
C PHE A 42 7.01 -7.92 14.78
N PRO A 43 6.95 -7.14 15.87
CA PRO A 43 6.76 -7.69 17.21
C PRO A 43 5.35 -8.30 17.36
N ASP A 44 5.29 -9.56 17.80
CA ASP A 44 4.02 -10.31 18.01
C ASP A 44 3.06 -9.64 18.99
N ASP A 45 3.59 -8.87 19.93
CA ASP A 45 2.87 -8.26 21.06
C ASP A 45 2.03 -7.03 20.66
N LYS A 46 2.43 -6.32 19.61
CA LYS A 46 1.86 -5.01 19.31
C LYS A 46 1.11 -5.05 18.01
N THR A 47 -0.21 -5.15 18.04
CA THR A 47 -1.07 -4.23 17.26
C THR A 47 -2.56 -4.52 17.42
N GLU A 48 -3.30 -3.42 17.50
CA GLU A 48 -4.73 -3.38 17.35
C GLU A 48 -5.14 -3.77 15.92
N ASP A 49 -6.02 -4.75 15.76
CA ASP A 49 -6.80 -4.99 14.53
C ASP A 49 -7.90 -3.92 14.40
N ARG A 50 -7.49 -2.66 14.41
CA ARG A 50 -8.38 -1.53 14.12
C ARG A 50 -8.33 -1.24 12.64
N GLU A 51 -9.49 -0.92 12.11
CA GLU A 51 -9.63 -0.62 10.70
C GLU A 51 -8.90 0.69 10.34
N ALA A 52 -8.16 0.72 9.24
CA ALA A 52 -7.28 1.86 8.88
C ALA A 52 -8.02 3.22 8.88
N THR A 53 -9.31 3.23 8.51
CA THR A 53 -10.14 4.45 8.48
C THR A 53 -10.40 5.05 9.85
N THR A 54 -10.36 4.26 10.91
CA THR A 54 -10.57 4.74 12.29
C THR A 54 -9.42 5.66 12.74
N TYR A 55 -8.22 5.49 12.18
CA TYR A 55 -7.06 6.33 12.51
C TYR A 55 -7.07 7.69 11.81
N PHE A 56 -7.83 7.84 10.73
CA PHE A 56 -7.82 9.08 9.96
C PHE A 56 -8.65 10.19 10.60
N ASP A 57 -9.57 9.85 11.52
CA ASP A 57 -10.48 10.80 12.16
C ASP A 57 -11.10 11.81 11.17
N LEU A 58 -11.64 11.29 10.06
CA LEU A 58 -12.14 12.09 8.95
C LEU A 58 -13.32 12.96 9.39
N LYS A 59 -13.30 14.23 8.97
CA LYS A 59 -14.34 15.21 9.26
C LYS A 59 -15.15 15.56 8.00
N PRO A 60 -16.41 16.00 8.16
CA PRO A 60 -17.19 16.51 7.03
C PRO A 60 -16.45 17.64 6.29
N GLY A 61 -16.47 17.58 4.96
CA GLY A 61 -15.83 18.58 4.10
C GLY A 61 -14.34 18.38 3.83
N GLU A 62 -13.64 17.50 4.56
CA GLU A 62 -12.24 17.21 4.26
C GLU A 62 -12.09 16.55 2.89
N LYS A 63 -11.06 16.96 2.15
CA LYS A 63 -10.71 16.40 0.83
C LYS A 63 -9.82 15.18 1.03
N VAL A 64 -10.32 14.02 0.63
CA VAL A 64 -9.59 12.75 0.65
C VAL A 64 -9.17 12.37 -0.76
N ALA A 65 -7.86 12.28 -1.00
CA ALA A 65 -7.32 11.70 -2.23
C ALA A 65 -6.96 10.23 -2.01
N MET A 66 -7.58 9.33 -2.76
CA MET A 66 -7.31 7.89 -2.69
C MET A 66 -6.63 7.41 -3.98
N VAL A 67 -5.33 7.13 -3.91
CA VAL A 67 -4.54 6.56 -5.01
C VAL A 67 -4.64 5.04 -4.98
N GLY A 68 -5.31 4.49 -5.98
CA GLY A 68 -5.74 3.09 -6.05
C GLY A 68 -7.08 2.86 -5.35
N LEU A 69 -8.00 2.15 -6.00
CA LEU A 69 -9.34 1.93 -5.45
C LEU A 69 -9.36 0.89 -4.32
N PHE A 70 -9.66 1.33 -3.10
CA PHE A 70 -10.02 0.50 -1.95
C PHE A 70 -11.54 0.47 -1.76
N ALA A 71 -12.23 -0.34 -2.57
CA ALA A 71 -13.70 -0.40 -2.58
C ALA A 71 -14.35 -0.52 -1.18
N PRO A 72 -13.81 -1.32 -0.23
CA PRO A 72 -14.39 -1.41 1.12
C PRO A 72 -14.38 -0.09 1.92
N LEU A 73 -13.46 0.84 1.61
CA LEU A 73 -13.31 2.11 2.34
C LEU A 73 -14.20 3.22 1.77
N VAL A 74 -14.63 3.12 0.51
CA VAL A 74 -15.33 4.20 -0.21
C VAL A 74 -16.60 4.65 0.52
N GLY A 75 -17.47 3.70 0.86
CA GLY A 75 -18.73 4.02 1.55
C GLY A 75 -18.49 4.62 2.93
N ARG A 76 -17.49 4.12 3.66
CA ARG A 76 -17.15 4.60 5.00
C ARG A 76 -16.58 6.00 5.00
N ILE A 77 -15.68 6.31 4.08
CA ILE A 77 -15.15 7.66 3.91
C ILE A 77 -16.28 8.63 3.59
N ARG A 78 -17.14 8.30 2.62
CA ARG A 78 -18.29 9.16 2.25
C ARG A 78 -19.28 9.35 3.41
N ALA A 79 -19.50 8.32 4.23
CA ALA A 79 -20.38 8.41 5.39
C ALA A 79 -19.89 9.40 6.46
N THR A 80 -18.60 9.76 6.48
CA THR A 80 -18.07 10.82 7.36
C THR A 80 -18.39 12.23 6.88
N GLY A 81 -18.92 12.40 5.65
CA GLY A 81 -19.13 13.69 5.00
C GLY A 81 -17.89 14.23 4.29
N ALA A 82 -16.78 13.47 4.25
CA ALA A 82 -15.59 13.81 3.50
C ALA A 82 -15.81 13.75 1.98
N ILE A 83 -15.08 14.59 1.24
CA ILE A 83 -15.08 14.67 -0.21
C ILE A 83 -14.01 13.73 -0.75
N LEU A 84 -14.41 12.57 -1.27
CA LEU A 84 -13.50 11.53 -1.76
C LEU A 84 -13.26 11.64 -3.27
N THR A 85 -12.00 11.82 -3.66
CA THR A 85 -11.51 11.70 -5.03
C THR A 85 -10.63 10.47 -5.16
N ILE A 86 -10.94 9.58 -6.10
CA ILE A 86 -10.20 8.33 -6.33
C ILE A 86 -9.36 8.48 -7.61
N ILE A 87 -8.08 8.18 -7.51
CA ILE A 87 -7.09 8.21 -8.59
C ILE A 87 -6.74 6.75 -8.91
N GLU A 88 -7.28 6.21 -10.00
CA GLU A 88 -7.05 4.83 -10.44
C GLU A 88 -6.39 4.81 -11.83
N LYS A 89 -5.58 3.78 -12.08
CA LYS A 89 -4.91 3.55 -13.37
C LYS A 89 -5.63 2.54 -14.25
N ASN A 90 -6.41 1.65 -13.65
CA ASN A 90 -7.17 0.66 -14.40
C ASN A 90 -8.54 1.22 -14.82
N PRO A 91 -8.77 1.47 -16.13
CA PRO A 91 -10.03 2.04 -16.62
C PRO A 91 -11.23 1.11 -16.42
N ASP A 92 -11.00 -0.20 -16.30
CA ASP A 92 -12.07 -1.18 -16.04
C ASP A 92 -12.61 -1.08 -14.60
N ARG A 93 -11.86 -0.43 -13.71
CA ARG A 93 -12.25 -0.25 -12.29
C ARG A 93 -12.90 1.10 -12.03
N LEU A 94 -12.40 2.15 -12.69
CA LEU A 94 -12.88 3.51 -12.54
C LEU A 94 -12.40 4.37 -13.72
N GLU A 95 -13.16 5.40 -14.05
CA GLU A 95 -12.71 6.44 -14.98
C GLU A 95 -11.37 7.04 -14.54
N ILE A 96 -10.44 7.17 -15.49
CA ILE A 96 -9.10 7.68 -15.24
C ILE A 96 -9.15 9.21 -15.24
N LEU A 97 -8.75 9.80 -14.12
CA LEU A 97 -8.62 11.25 -14.02
C LEU A 97 -7.58 11.80 -15.00
N SER A 98 -7.84 13.00 -15.51
CA SER A 98 -6.83 13.71 -16.29
C SER A 98 -5.58 13.99 -15.43
N PRO A 99 -4.39 14.15 -16.04
CA PRO A 99 -3.18 14.50 -15.29
C PRO A 99 -3.32 15.77 -14.43
N ASN A 100 -4.11 16.74 -14.88
CA ASN A 100 -4.37 17.98 -14.15
C ASN A 100 -5.26 17.73 -12.94
N ASP A 101 -6.35 16.95 -13.10
CA ASP A 101 -7.26 16.63 -12.00
C ASP A 101 -6.56 15.76 -10.94
N LYS A 102 -5.73 14.79 -11.37
CA LYS A 102 -4.87 14.01 -10.46
C LYS A 102 -3.97 14.94 -9.64
N ARG A 103 -3.26 15.86 -10.31
CA ARG A 103 -2.36 16.81 -9.66
C ARG A 103 -3.11 17.69 -8.67
N GLN A 104 -4.26 18.23 -9.07
CA GLN A 104 -5.08 19.09 -8.22
C GLN A 104 -5.59 18.33 -6.99
N ALA A 105 -6.14 17.13 -7.17
CA ALA A 105 -6.63 16.30 -6.08
C ALA A 105 -5.53 15.97 -5.05
N LEU A 106 -4.32 15.63 -5.50
CA LEU A 106 -3.18 15.36 -4.61
C LEU A 106 -2.68 16.64 -3.92
N LYS A 107 -2.63 17.76 -4.64
CA LYS A 107 -2.12 19.02 -4.10
C LYS A 107 -3.02 19.63 -3.03
N GLU A 108 -4.33 19.48 -3.19
CA GLU A 108 -5.34 20.11 -2.33
C GLU A 108 -5.93 19.19 -1.25
N CYS A 109 -5.54 17.91 -1.19
CA CYS A 109 -6.10 16.99 -0.21
C CYS A 109 -5.65 17.29 1.23
N ASP A 110 -6.55 17.03 2.18
CA ASP A 110 -6.27 17.05 3.62
C ASP A 110 -5.75 15.68 4.08
N VAL A 111 -6.23 14.61 3.44
CA VAL A 111 -5.84 13.22 3.70
C VAL A 111 -5.53 12.50 2.39
N ALA A 112 -4.33 11.92 2.31
CA ALA A 112 -3.90 11.08 1.20
C ALA A 112 -3.86 9.61 1.62
N ILE A 113 -4.57 8.76 0.89
CA ILE A 113 -4.52 7.30 1.02
C ILE A 113 -3.83 6.76 -0.24
N VAL A 114 -2.64 6.19 -0.09
CA VAL A 114 -1.80 5.75 -1.20
C VAL A 114 -1.61 4.24 -1.14
N THR A 115 -2.00 3.52 -2.20
CA THR A 115 -1.74 2.08 -2.26
C THR A 115 -0.24 1.77 -2.31
N ALA A 116 0.20 0.77 -1.54
CA ALA A 116 1.56 0.26 -1.59
C ALA A 116 1.93 -0.38 -2.95
N THR A 117 0.94 -0.69 -3.79
CA THR A 117 1.19 -1.10 -5.19
C THR A 117 1.91 -0.01 -5.99
N THR A 118 1.87 1.25 -5.54
CA THR A 118 2.68 2.33 -6.15
C THR A 118 4.20 2.09 -6.04
N LEU A 119 4.66 1.31 -5.05
CA LEU A 119 6.05 0.86 -4.92
C LEU A 119 6.42 -0.16 -6.01
N LEU A 120 5.45 -0.94 -6.50
CA LEU A 120 5.66 -1.98 -7.51
C LEU A 120 5.65 -1.44 -8.94
N ASN A 121 4.95 -0.34 -9.18
CA ASN A 121 4.79 0.25 -10.51
C ASN A 121 5.52 1.60 -10.66
N ASN A 122 6.45 1.91 -9.76
CA ASN A 122 7.32 3.09 -9.79
C ASN A 122 6.58 4.43 -9.83
N THR A 123 5.41 4.54 -9.19
CA THR A 123 4.70 5.82 -9.08
C THR A 123 4.53 6.31 -7.65
N PHE A 124 5.21 5.69 -6.69
CA PHE A 124 5.18 6.16 -5.30
C PHE A 124 5.77 7.57 -5.20
N GLU A 125 7.02 7.75 -5.64
CA GLU A 125 7.73 9.05 -5.60
C GLU A 125 6.97 10.15 -6.34
N GLU A 126 6.54 9.90 -7.58
CA GLU A 126 5.71 10.84 -8.35
C GLU A 126 4.45 11.24 -7.56
N THR A 127 3.78 10.28 -6.94
CA THR A 127 2.54 10.53 -6.18
C THR A 127 2.81 11.39 -4.95
N ILE A 128 3.79 11.04 -4.12
CA ILE A 128 4.07 11.76 -2.87
C ILE A 128 4.63 13.16 -3.13
N ASN A 129 5.34 13.37 -4.24
CA ASN A 129 5.88 14.68 -4.63
C ASN A 129 4.82 15.66 -5.15
N LEU A 130 3.64 15.15 -5.55
CA LEU A 130 2.50 16.00 -5.93
C LEU A 130 1.69 16.48 -4.73
N LEU A 131 1.90 15.91 -3.54
CA LEU A 131 1.15 16.27 -2.35
C LEU A 131 1.40 17.73 -1.95
N GLY A 132 0.36 18.36 -1.40
CA GLY A 132 0.47 19.66 -0.74
C GLY A 132 1.06 19.50 0.65
N SER A 133 0.22 19.68 1.65
CA SER A 133 0.56 19.45 3.05
C SER A 133 -0.59 18.74 3.78
N PRO A 134 -1.03 17.57 3.28
CA PRO A 134 -2.07 16.81 3.96
C PRO A 134 -1.62 16.46 5.38
N ARG A 135 -2.55 16.50 6.34
CA ARG A 135 -2.28 16.11 7.74
C ARG A 135 -2.02 14.62 7.89
N VAL A 136 -2.53 13.81 6.97
CA VAL A 136 -2.34 12.36 6.93
C VAL A 136 -1.95 11.92 5.53
N VAL A 137 -0.85 11.19 5.46
CA VAL A 137 -0.44 10.38 4.30
C VAL A 137 -0.30 8.94 4.75
N ALA A 138 -1.24 8.10 4.32
CA ALA A 138 -1.31 6.69 4.65
C ALA A 138 -0.85 5.83 3.47
N VAL A 139 0.21 5.05 3.64
CA VAL A 139 0.63 4.03 2.67
C VAL A 139 -0.01 2.71 3.04
N MET A 140 -0.86 2.16 2.18
CA MET A 140 -1.74 1.06 2.55
C MET A 140 -1.74 -0.13 1.59
N GLY A 141 -1.88 -1.33 2.15
CA GLY A 141 -2.06 -2.59 1.45
C GLY A 141 -1.08 -3.66 1.92
N PRO A 142 -1.31 -4.94 1.58
CA PRO A 142 -0.40 -6.03 1.98
C PRO A 142 1.05 -5.83 1.52
N SER A 143 1.27 -5.05 0.47
CA SER A 143 2.61 -4.73 -0.04
C SER A 143 3.36 -3.69 0.80
N THR A 144 2.74 -3.02 1.77
CA THR A 144 3.38 -1.99 2.60
C THR A 144 4.47 -2.62 3.49
N PRO A 145 5.75 -2.19 3.37
CA PRO A 145 6.76 -2.55 4.36
C PRO A 145 6.42 -1.91 5.70
N LEU A 146 6.28 -2.72 6.75
CA LEU A 146 5.94 -2.26 8.10
C LEU A 146 7.19 -1.77 8.87
N ALA A 147 7.99 -0.94 8.23
CA ALA A 147 9.23 -0.38 8.75
C ALA A 147 9.15 1.14 8.74
N PRO A 148 8.69 1.80 9.83
CA PRO A 148 8.52 3.25 9.88
C PRO A 148 9.75 4.06 9.45
N ASP A 149 10.94 3.58 9.82
CA ASP A 149 12.21 4.29 9.58
C ASP A 149 12.49 4.55 8.09
N ILE A 150 12.10 3.62 7.20
CA ILE A 150 12.35 3.79 5.76
C ILE A 150 11.46 4.86 5.13
N PHE A 151 10.37 5.25 5.82
CA PHE A 151 9.43 6.27 5.37
C PHE A 151 9.67 7.63 6.04
N SER A 152 10.60 7.72 7.00
CA SER A 152 10.90 8.94 7.77
C SER A 152 11.25 10.16 6.89
N GLY A 153 11.93 9.93 5.76
CA GLY A 153 12.28 10.95 4.77
C GLY A 153 11.17 11.29 3.76
N THR A 154 9.99 10.70 3.87
CA THR A 154 8.85 10.92 2.96
C THR A 154 7.74 11.71 3.67
N PRO A 155 6.69 12.19 2.98
CA PRO A 155 5.49 12.73 3.64
C PRO A 155 4.66 11.69 4.41
N GLY A 156 5.01 10.39 4.36
CA GLY A 156 4.31 9.32 5.05
C GLY A 156 4.14 9.58 6.55
N THR A 157 2.94 9.30 7.06
CA THR A 157 2.57 9.44 8.49
C THR A 157 1.99 8.15 9.05
N HIS A 158 1.42 7.30 8.20
CA HIS A 158 0.74 6.07 8.60
C HIS A 158 1.08 4.95 7.61
N LEU A 159 1.28 3.75 8.12
CA LEU A 159 1.52 2.53 7.36
C LEU A 159 0.42 1.53 7.69
N GLY A 160 -0.39 1.16 6.69
CA GLY A 160 -1.37 0.09 6.78
C GLY A 160 -0.86 -1.12 6.02
N GLY A 161 -0.47 -2.19 6.71
CA GLY A 161 0.08 -3.40 6.12
C GLY A 161 -0.69 -4.65 6.53
N ALA A 162 -0.09 -5.81 6.26
CA ALA A 162 -0.63 -7.10 6.67
C ALA A 162 0.49 -8.01 7.20
N VAL A 163 0.18 -8.76 8.25
CA VAL A 163 0.99 -9.85 8.79
C VAL A 163 0.33 -11.16 8.42
N VAL A 164 1.13 -12.13 7.98
CA VAL A 164 0.66 -13.47 7.62
C VAL A 164 0.32 -14.25 8.88
N ALA A 165 -0.95 -14.67 9.01
CA ALA A 165 -1.41 -15.48 10.15
C ALA A 165 -1.32 -16.98 9.86
N ASP A 166 -1.49 -17.38 8.59
CA ASP A 166 -1.39 -18.77 8.12
C ASP A 166 -0.59 -18.80 6.82
N SER A 167 0.71 -19.09 6.92
CA SER A 167 1.61 -19.08 5.77
C SER A 167 1.30 -20.19 4.76
N ALA A 168 0.85 -21.36 5.21
CA ALA A 168 0.52 -22.47 4.34
C ALA A 168 -0.68 -22.13 3.45
N ARG A 169 -1.75 -21.56 4.02
CA ARG A 169 -2.93 -21.14 3.25
C ARG A 169 -2.63 -19.95 2.35
N VAL A 170 -1.85 -18.97 2.83
CA VAL A 170 -1.43 -17.83 2.00
C VAL A 170 -0.63 -18.29 0.77
N LEU A 171 0.34 -19.18 0.95
CA LEU A 171 1.13 -19.74 -0.15
C LEU A 171 0.26 -20.50 -1.15
N GLN A 172 -0.67 -21.33 -0.67
CA GLN A 172 -1.62 -22.03 -1.53
C GLN A 172 -2.43 -21.05 -2.38
N ILE A 173 -3.06 -20.06 -1.75
CA ILE A 173 -3.90 -19.06 -2.43
C ILE A 173 -3.10 -18.32 -3.50
N ILE A 174 -1.86 -17.89 -3.19
CA ILE A 174 -0.98 -17.21 -4.16
C ILE A 174 -0.65 -18.15 -5.32
N SER A 175 -0.34 -19.42 -5.04
CA SER A 175 -0.02 -20.42 -6.08
C SER A 175 -1.20 -20.70 -7.03
N GLU A 176 -2.43 -20.53 -6.54
CA GLU A 176 -3.68 -20.66 -7.31
C GLU A 176 -4.09 -19.34 -8.00
N GLY A 177 -3.29 -18.27 -7.88
CA GLY A 177 -3.57 -16.96 -8.49
C GLY A 177 -4.56 -16.09 -7.71
N GLY A 178 -4.81 -16.41 -6.44
CA GLY A 178 -5.70 -15.65 -5.57
C GLY A 178 -5.13 -14.29 -5.16
N GLY A 179 -6.02 -13.29 -5.10
CA GLY A 179 -5.69 -11.93 -4.65
C GLY A 179 -6.06 -11.65 -3.19
N THR A 180 -5.90 -10.38 -2.80
CA THR A 180 -6.22 -9.89 -1.44
C THR A 180 -7.57 -10.34 -0.87
N PRO A 181 -8.68 -10.41 -1.64
CA PRO A 181 -9.95 -10.91 -1.10
C PRO A 181 -9.88 -12.33 -0.54
N ALA A 182 -9.18 -13.24 -1.24
CA ALA A 182 -8.99 -14.61 -0.78
C ALA A 182 -7.97 -14.69 0.37
N LEU A 183 -6.96 -13.81 0.37
CA LEU A 183 -5.94 -13.76 1.41
C LEU A 183 -6.46 -13.19 2.75
N ARG A 184 -7.47 -12.30 2.72
CA ARG A 184 -7.93 -11.53 3.89
C ARG A 184 -8.17 -12.36 5.16
N PRO A 185 -8.79 -13.56 5.13
CA PRO A 185 -8.99 -14.38 6.34
C PRO A 185 -7.70 -14.94 6.95
N HIS A 186 -6.62 -14.99 6.17
CA HIS A 186 -5.31 -15.53 6.55
C HIS A 186 -4.27 -14.43 6.79
N LEU A 187 -4.72 -13.17 6.81
CA LEU A 187 -3.93 -11.99 7.05
C LEU A 187 -4.50 -11.21 8.25
N ARG A 188 -3.60 -10.75 9.11
CA ARG A 188 -3.90 -9.76 10.14
C ARG A 188 -3.50 -8.39 9.61
N PHE A 189 -4.47 -7.49 9.42
CA PHE A 189 -4.16 -6.13 9.00
C PHE A 189 -3.66 -5.33 10.20
N VAL A 190 -2.60 -4.56 9.98
CA VAL A 190 -1.92 -3.83 11.05
C VAL A 190 -1.64 -2.41 10.60
N ASN A 191 -1.69 -1.48 11.55
CA ASN A 191 -1.44 -0.07 11.31
C ASN A 191 -0.33 0.42 12.22
N LEU A 192 0.60 1.19 11.66
CA LEU A 192 1.67 1.86 12.40
C LEU A 192 1.62 3.36 12.09
N THR A 193 1.84 4.18 13.12
CA THR A 193 2.07 5.62 12.95
C THR A 193 3.57 5.88 12.91
N ILE A 194 3.98 6.76 12.00
CA ILE A 194 5.36 7.25 11.91
C ILE A 194 5.43 8.51 12.77
N TYR A 195 6.09 8.40 13.92
CA TYR A 195 6.36 9.56 14.78
C TYR A 195 7.53 10.36 14.20
N ARG A 196 7.40 11.69 14.20
CA ARG A 196 8.44 12.64 13.79
C ARG A 196 8.79 13.55 14.94
#